data_AF-A0A7S3XLC6-F1
#
_entry.id   AF-A0A7S3XLC6-F1
#
_cell.length_a   1.000
_cell.length_b   1.000
_cell.length_c   1.000
_cell.angle_alpha   90.00
_cell.angle_beta   90.00
_cell.angle_gamma   90.00
#
_symmetry.space_group_name_H-M   'P 1'
#
loop_
_entity.id
_entity.type
_entity.pdbx_description
1 polymer ?
#
loop_
_entity_poly.entity_id
_entity_poly.type
_entity_poly.pdbx_seq_one_letter_code
_entity_poly.pdbx_strand_id
1 'polypeptide(L)'
;CIDFRRLNAVTKRDVTPLPRVDDLLQKLSPEKVFTGVDMWKGYWQVPLHEDDVEKTAFNTPFGLYEWLFMPMGLTNAGATYQAMMQEILQEHLYKRVVVYLDDVFIFSDNEDDHLQDVMAVFRTLHDAGLKTRPDK
;
A
#
# COMPACT_ATOMS: atom_id res chain seq x y z
N CYS A 1 8.62 -7.81 17.19
CA CYS A 1 9.09 -6.87 16.14
C CYS A 1 10.55 -7.21 15.84
N ILE A 2 10.94 -7.30 14.56
CA ILE A 2 12.32 -7.60 14.15
C ILE A 2 13.07 -6.29 14.02
N ASP A 3 14.30 -6.24 14.53
CA ASP A 3 15.13 -5.03 14.50
C ASP A 3 15.95 -4.94 13.21
N PHE A 4 15.40 -4.27 12.21
CA PHE A 4 16.07 -4.03 10.92
C PHE A 4 16.99 -2.80 10.92
N ARG A 5 17.29 -2.15 12.06
CA ARG A 5 18.08 -0.89 12.08
C ARG A 5 19.44 -1.01 11.39
N ARG A 6 20.13 -2.14 11.55
CA ARG A 6 21.44 -2.38 10.91
C ARG A 6 21.32 -2.61 9.40
N LEU A 7 20.33 -3.38 8.97
CA LEU A 7 20.03 -3.58 7.56
C LEU A 7 19.67 -2.24 6.90
N ASN A 8 18.75 -1.50 7.51
CA ASN A 8 18.30 -0.18 7.07
C ASN A 8 19.42 0.85 6.94
N ALA A 9 20.50 0.73 7.72
CA ALA A 9 21.64 1.63 7.64
C ALA A 9 22.52 1.41 6.40
N VAL A 10 22.51 0.19 5.83
CA VAL A 10 23.28 -0.16 4.64
C VAL A 10 22.43 -0.24 3.37
N THR A 11 21.10 -0.32 3.51
CA THR A 11 20.16 -0.27 2.38
C THR A 11 20.15 1.11 1.74
N LYS A 12 20.28 1.16 0.41
CA LYS A 12 20.09 2.39 -0.35
C LYS A 12 18.66 2.87 -0.19
N ARG A 13 18.49 4.08 0.35
CA ARG A 13 17.16 4.67 0.56
C ARG A 13 16.51 5.01 -0.77
N ASP A 14 15.26 4.60 -0.91
CA ASP A 14 14.38 5.14 -1.91
C ASP A 14 13.92 6.53 -1.47
N VAL A 15 14.28 7.55 -2.26
CA VAL A 15 13.95 8.95 -2.01
C VAL A 15 12.80 9.43 -2.90
N THR A 16 12.08 8.50 -3.52
CA THR A 16 10.87 8.81 -4.27
C THR A 16 9.87 9.51 -3.34
N PRO A 17 9.42 10.73 -3.70
CA PRO A 17 8.54 11.49 -2.83
C PRO A 17 7.19 10.78 -2.71
N LEU A 18 6.73 10.57 -1.49
CA LEU A 18 5.34 10.24 -1.26
C LEU A 18 4.46 11.43 -1.66
N PRO A 19 3.22 11.19 -2.13
CA PRO A 19 2.28 12.27 -2.39
C PRO A 19 2.08 13.12 -1.15
N ARG A 20 2.00 14.44 -1.32
CA ARG A 20 1.74 15.35 -0.20
C ARG A 20 0.32 15.17 0.28
N VAL A 21 0.14 14.97 1.58
CA VAL A 21 -1.19 14.76 2.19
C VAL A 21 -2.14 15.92 1.86
N ASP A 22 -1.68 17.17 1.88
CA ASP A 22 -2.50 18.33 1.50
C ASP A 22 -3.07 18.23 0.08
N ASP A 23 -2.25 17.74 -0.87
CA ASP A 23 -2.64 17.62 -2.27
C ASP A 23 -3.68 16.49 -2.44
N LEU A 24 -3.56 15.42 -1.64
CA LEU A 24 -4.55 14.36 -1.58
C LEU A 24 -5.87 14.86 -0.97
N LEU A 25 -5.80 15.60 0.14
CA LEU A 25 -6.97 16.16 0.83
C LEU A 25 -7.74 17.16 -0.05
N GLN A 26 -7.06 17.95 -0.89
CA GLN A 26 -7.73 18.84 -1.84
C GLN A 26 -8.61 18.11 -2.85
N LYS A 27 -8.29 16.84 -3.18
CA LYS A 27 -9.14 16.01 -4.05
C LYS A 27 -10.38 15.51 -3.30
N LEU A 28 -10.29 15.39 -1.99
CA LEU A 28 -11.33 14.98 -1.07
C LEU A 28 -12.17 16.19 -0.61
N SER A 29 -12.82 16.87 -1.56
CA SER A 29 -13.76 17.98 -1.26
C SER A 29 -14.88 17.55 -0.31
N PRO A 30 -15.29 18.35 0.70
CA PRO A 30 -16.35 17.99 1.64
C PRO A 30 -17.71 17.66 1.01
N GLU A 31 -17.95 18.11 -0.22
CA GLU A 31 -19.21 17.91 -0.94
C GLU A 31 -19.33 16.54 -1.63
N LYS A 32 -18.24 15.76 -1.64
CA LYS A 32 -18.18 14.46 -2.32
C LYS A 32 -18.57 13.31 -1.40
N VAL A 33 -18.91 12.18 -2.01
CA VAL A 33 -19.09 10.90 -1.34
C VAL A 33 -17.76 10.17 -1.28
N PHE A 34 -17.45 9.56 -0.13
CA PHE A 34 -16.18 8.90 0.13
C PHE A 34 -16.35 7.50 0.71
N THR A 35 -15.46 6.61 0.27
CA THR A 35 -15.24 5.29 0.89
C THR A 35 -13.76 5.15 1.21
N GLY A 36 -13.43 4.95 2.48
CA GLY A 36 -12.10 4.51 2.89
C GLY A 36 -12.00 2.99 2.83
N VAL A 37 -10.89 2.47 2.32
CA VAL A 37 -10.65 1.03 2.19
C VAL A 37 -9.37 0.68 2.96
N ASP A 38 -9.50 -0.18 3.97
CA ASP A 38 -8.36 -0.72 4.74
C ASP A 38 -7.79 -1.94 4.01
N MET A 39 -6.49 -1.91 3.69
CA MET A 39 -5.81 -3.03 3.02
C MET A 39 -5.46 -4.15 4.02
N TRP A 40 -5.67 -5.42 3.65
CA TRP A 40 -5.40 -6.54 4.56
C TRP A 40 -3.90 -6.80 4.71
N LYS A 41 -3.32 -6.37 5.84
CA LYS A 41 -1.86 -6.53 6.09
C LYS A 41 -1.03 -6.01 4.90
N GLY A 42 -1.31 -4.80 4.42
CA GLY A 42 -0.80 -4.23 3.16
C GLY A 42 0.62 -4.68 2.77
N TYR A 43 1.64 -4.31 3.55
CA TYR A 43 3.03 -4.70 3.25
C TYR A 43 3.26 -6.21 3.06
N TRP A 44 2.54 -7.07 3.78
CA TRP A 44 2.71 -8.53 3.69
C TRP A 44 2.09 -9.14 2.43
N GLN A 45 1.46 -8.32 1.59
CA GLN A 45 0.98 -8.72 0.27
C GLN A 45 2.03 -8.48 -0.82
N VAL A 46 3.13 -7.79 -0.50
CA VAL A 46 4.21 -7.49 -1.45
C VAL A 46 5.27 -8.59 -1.37
N PRO A 47 5.47 -9.39 -2.42
CA PRO A 47 6.53 -10.39 -2.44
C PRO A 47 7.89 -9.70 -2.44
N LEU A 48 8.85 -10.28 -1.71
CA LEU A 48 10.25 -9.87 -1.82
C LEU A 48 10.88 -10.48 -3.06
N HIS A 49 11.83 -9.77 -3.66
CA HIS A 49 12.68 -10.34 -4.70
C HIS A 49 13.52 -11.47 -4.09
N GLU A 50 13.75 -12.56 -4.83
CA GLU A 50 14.43 -13.76 -4.31
C GLU A 50 15.81 -13.41 -3.72
N ASP A 51 16.60 -12.57 -4.40
CA ASP A 51 17.91 -12.09 -3.93
C ASP A 51 17.88 -11.18 -2.67
N ASP A 52 16.69 -10.75 -2.24
CA ASP A 52 16.50 -9.90 -1.06
C ASP A 52 15.94 -10.68 0.15
N VAL A 53 15.45 -11.92 -0.06
CA VAL A 53 14.84 -12.75 1.00
C VAL A 53 15.83 -12.99 2.14
N GLU A 54 17.05 -13.43 1.84
CA GLU A 54 18.09 -13.74 2.85
C GLU A 54 18.46 -12.50 3.71
N LYS A 55 18.32 -11.30 3.16
CA LYS A 55 18.64 -10.05 3.86
C LYS A 55 17.66 -9.78 5.00
N THR A 56 16.48 -10.38 4.95
CA THR A 56 15.43 -10.27 5.97
C THR A 56 15.51 -11.33 7.05
N ALA A 57 16.54 -12.18 7.03
CA ALA A 57 16.71 -13.26 7.98
C ALA A 57 16.70 -12.79 9.44
N PHE A 58 16.03 -13.53 10.31
CA PHE A 58 15.98 -13.30 11.75
C PHE A 58 16.06 -14.61 12.51
N ASN A 59 16.68 -14.55 13.70
CA ASN A 59 16.88 -15.73 14.52
C ASN A 59 15.79 -15.84 15.60
N THR A 60 15.38 -17.07 15.88
CA THR A 60 14.48 -17.44 16.97
C THR A 60 15.14 -18.56 17.79
N PRO A 61 14.65 -18.89 19.00
CA PRO A 61 15.11 -20.07 19.72
C PRO A 61 14.96 -21.40 18.94
N PHE A 62 14.16 -21.41 17.87
CA PHE A 62 13.86 -22.59 17.06
C PHE A 62 14.59 -22.62 15.71
N GLY A 63 15.37 -21.58 15.37
CA GLY A 63 16.13 -21.50 14.13
C GLY A 63 16.08 -20.15 13.45
N LEU A 64 16.78 -20.10 12.31
CA LEU A 64 16.82 -18.97 11.41
C LEU A 64 15.62 -19.03 10.46
N TYR A 65 14.91 -17.92 10.32
CA TYR A 65 13.77 -17.76 9.42
C TYR A 65 13.97 -16.51 8.57
N GLU A 66 13.34 -16.51 7.39
CA GLU A 66 13.41 -15.41 6.42
C GLU A 66 12.00 -14.99 6.03
N TRP A 67 11.84 -13.76 5.54
CA TRP A 67 10.58 -13.29 5.01
C TRP A 67 10.52 -13.51 3.50
N LEU A 68 9.38 -14.03 3.03
CA LEU A 68 9.06 -14.13 1.59
C LEU A 68 8.26 -12.92 1.10
N PHE A 69 7.64 -12.19 2.02
CA PHE A 69 6.85 -10.99 1.76
C PHE A 69 7.38 -9.85 2.63
N MET A 70 7.19 -8.63 2.17
CA MET A 70 7.82 -7.45 2.76
C MET A 70 7.41 -7.25 4.24
N PRO A 71 8.35 -7.40 5.20
CA PRO A 71 8.05 -7.20 6.60
C PRO A 71 7.97 -5.70 6.94
N MET A 72 7.26 -5.40 8.02
CA MET A 72 7.28 -4.07 8.62
C MET A 72 8.68 -3.74 9.16
N GLY A 73 9.08 -2.48 9.03
CA GLY A 73 10.33 -1.96 9.59
C GLY A 73 11.48 -1.84 8.60
N LEU A 74 11.32 -2.29 7.34
CA LEU A 74 12.29 -1.99 6.28
C LEU A 74 12.19 -0.52 5.85
N THR A 75 13.32 0.13 5.61
CA THR A 75 13.36 1.56 5.26
C THR A 75 12.56 1.92 4.00
N ASN A 76 12.53 1.05 2.99
CA ASN A 76 11.87 1.35 1.72
C ASN A 76 10.43 0.79 1.65
N ALA A 77 9.92 0.13 2.70
CA ALA A 77 8.63 -0.57 2.63
C ALA A 77 7.48 0.34 2.18
N GLY A 78 7.40 1.54 2.75
CA GLY A 78 6.36 2.51 2.39
C GLY A 78 6.47 3.00 0.95
N ALA A 79 7.69 3.29 0.47
CA ALA A 79 7.92 3.75 -0.90
C ALA A 79 7.59 2.66 -1.92
N THR A 80 8.04 1.42 -1.69
CA THR A 80 7.71 0.27 -2.52
C THR A 80 6.20 0.03 -2.59
N TYR A 81 5.52 0.07 -1.44
CA TYR A 81 4.07 -0.12 -1.39
C TYR A 81 3.32 0.99 -2.13
N GLN A 82 3.69 2.24 -1.89
CA GLN A 82 3.10 3.40 -2.55
C GLN A 82 3.29 3.35 -4.08
N ALA A 83 4.46 2.94 -4.57
CA ALA A 83 4.73 2.82 -6.00
C ALA A 83 3.86 1.74 -6.65
N MET A 84 3.78 0.56 -6.04
CA MET A 84 2.98 -0.56 -6.52
C MET A 84 1.48 -0.23 -6.53
N MET A 85 0.96 0.40 -5.48
CA MET A 85 -0.45 0.84 -5.45
C MET A 85 -0.75 1.89 -6.52
N GLN A 86 0.19 2.82 -6.77
CA GLN A 86 0.02 3.80 -7.84
C GLN A 86 0.00 3.16 -9.21
N GLU A 87 0.84 2.15 -9.45
CA GLU A 87 0.87 1.41 -10.70
C GLU A 87 -0.44 0.62 -10.92
N ILE A 88 -0.90 -0.11 -9.90
CA ILE A 88 -2.13 -0.91 -9.96
C ILE A 88 -3.36 -0.01 -10.20
N LEU A 89 -3.45 1.13 -9.52
CA LEU A 89 -4.61 2.02 -9.58
C LEU A 89 -4.45 3.19 -10.56
N GLN A 90 -3.44 3.17 -11.43
CA GLN A 90 -3.07 4.30 -12.29
C GLN A 90 -4.24 4.88 -13.10
N GLU A 91 -5.18 4.03 -13.55
CA GLU A 91 -6.33 4.46 -14.35
C GLU A 91 -7.35 5.28 -13.54
N HIS A 92 -7.40 5.02 -12.23
CA HIS A 92 -8.34 5.59 -11.24
C HIS A 92 -7.74 6.75 -10.44
N LEU A 93 -6.41 6.79 -10.31
CA LEU A 93 -5.67 7.78 -9.53
C LEU A 93 -6.09 9.22 -9.88
N TYR A 94 -6.36 10.00 -8.84
CA TYR A 94 -6.74 11.41 -8.87
C TYR A 94 -8.02 11.77 -9.64
N LYS A 95 -8.68 10.77 -10.25
CA LYS A 95 -10.00 10.89 -10.86
C LYS A 95 -11.10 10.45 -9.90
N ARG A 96 -10.89 9.29 -9.27
CA ARG A 96 -11.83 8.67 -8.33
C ARG A 96 -11.15 8.00 -7.13
N VAL A 97 -9.82 7.90 -7.13
CA VAL A 97 -9.03 7.31 -6.03
C VAL A 97 -7.86 8.20 -5.64
N VAL A 98 -7.58 8.27 -4.35
CA VAL A 98 -6.27 8.65 -3.82
C VAL A 98 -5.73 7.53 -2.94
N VAL A 99 -4.40 7.35 -2.95
CA VAL A 99 -3.72 6.34 -2.12
C VAL A 99 -2.61 7.00 -1.32
N TYR A 100 -2.55 6.67 -0.04
CA TYR A 100 -1.46 7.02 0.84
C TYR A 100 -1.04 5.80 1.66
N LEU A 101 0.07 5.18 1.28
CA LEU A 101 0.53 3.90 1.84
C LEU A 101 -0.62 2.88 1.79
N ASP A 102 -0.97 2.29 2.94
CA ASP A 102 -2.02 1.28 3.08
C ASP A 102 -3.44 1.85 3.01
N ASP A 103 -3.62 3.18 3.04
CA ASP A 103 -4.92 3.83 3.00
C ASP A 103 -5.35 4.16 1.56
N VAL A 104 -6.48 3.59 1.13
CA VAL A 104 -7.08 3.86 -0.17
C VAL A 104 -8.40 4.61 0.04
N PHE A 105 -8.55 5.77 -0.57
CA PHE A 105 -9.79 6.55 -0.53
C PHE A 105 -10.39 6.66 -1.92
N ILE A 106 -11.62 6.18 -2.05
CA ILE A 106 -12.44 6.30 -3.24
C ILE A 106 -13.35 7.51 -3.06
N PHE A 107 -13.50 8.32 -4.09
CA PHE A 107 -14.31 9.53 -4.06
C PHE A 107 -15.09 9.75 -5.35
N SER A 108 -16.30 10.29 -5.22
CA SER A 108 -17.20 10.58 -6.35
C SER A 108 -18.08 11.79 -6.03
N ASP A 109 -18.63 12.43 -7.06
CA ASP A 109 -19.43 13.65 -6.91
C ASP A 109 -20.87 13.38 -6.40
N ASN A 110 -21.38 12.15 -6.57
CA ASN A 110 -22.71 11.73 -6.12
C ASN A 110 -22.73 10.23 -5.79
N GLU A 111 -23.78 9.77 -5.10
CA GLU A 111 -23.92 8.38 -4.66
C GLU A 111 -24.08 7.36 -5.80
N ASP A 112 -24.78 7.75 -6.89
CA ASP A 112 -25.06 6.86 -8.02
C ASP A 112 -23.77 6.46 -8.76
N ASP A 113 -22.89 7.44 -8.99
CA ASP A 113 -21.56 7.20 -9.55
C ASP A 113 -20.63 6.49 -8.55
N HIS A 114 -20.80 6.77 -7.26
CA HIS A 114 -19.91 6.24 -6.22
C HIS A 114 -19.91 4.71 -6.16
N LEU A 115 -21.07 4.07 -6.24
CA LEU A 115 -21.14 2.62 -6.22
C LEU A 115 -20.39 2.00 -7.43
N GLN A 116 -20.44 2.65 -8.59
CA GLN A 116 -19.74 2.19 -9.80
C GLN A 116 -18.23 2.36 -9.64
N ASP A 117 -17.78 3.49 -9.10
CA ASP A 117 -16.38 3.77 -8.82
C ASP A 117 -15.80 2.79 -7.80
N VAL A 118 -16.53 2.53 -6.71
CA VAL A 118 -16.16 1.52 -5.72
C VAL A 118 -16.00 0.15 -6.40
N MET A 119 -16.99 -0.30 -7.16
CA MET A 119 -16.89 -1.59 -7.86
C MET A 119 -15.71 -1.65 -8.83
N ALA A 120 -15.43 -0.57 -9.57
CA ALA A 120 -14.31 -0.52 -10.51
C ALA A 120 -12.95 -0.66 -9.79
N VAL A 121 -12.78 0.06 -8.67
CA VAL A 121 -11.54 0.02 -7.89
C VAL A 121 -11.35 -1.34 -7.23
N PHE A 122 -12.41 -1.91 -6.64
CA PHE A 122 -12.34 -3.25 -6.04
C PHE A 122 -12.02 -4.33 -7.07
N ARG A 123 -12.52 -4.22 -8.31
CA ARG A 123 -12.13 -5.12 -9.41
C ARG A 123 -10.64 -5.01 -9.72
N THR A 124 -10.12 -3.79 -9.89
CA THR A 124 -8.69 -3.59 -10.16
C THR A 124 -7.81 -4.14 -9.04
N LEU A 125 -8.18 -3.94 -7.76
CA LEU A 125 -7.47 -4.52 -6.62
C LEU A 125 -7.53 -6.06 -6.62
N HIS A 126 -8.71 -6.62 -6.92
CA HIS A 126 -8.91 -8.06 -7.00
C HIS A 126 -8.07 -8.71 -8.11
N ASP A 127 -8.06 -8.10 -9.30
CA ASP A 127 -7.32 -8.59 -10.46
C ASP A 127 -5.79 -8.53 -10.22
N ALA A 128 -5.33 -7.57 -9.41
CA ALA A 128 -3.95 -7.49 -8.94
C ALA A 128 -3.62 -8.48 -7.80
N GLY A 129 -4.59 -9.27 -7.33
CA GLY A 129 -4.42 -10.24 -6.25
C GLY A 129 -4.34 -9.62 -4.85
N LEU A 130 -4.66 -8.33 -4.71
CA LEU A 130 -4.66 -7.65 -3.42
C LEU A 130 -5.96 -7.91 -2.65
N LYS A 131 -5.82 -7.99 -1.33
CA LYS A 131 -6.91 -8.24 -0.39
C LYS A 131 -7.17 -6.98 0.44
N THR A 132 -8.44 -6.67 0.59
CA THR A 132 -8.95 -5.61 1.48
C THR A 132 -9.51 -6.24 2.74
N ARG A 133 -9.65 -5.44 3.80
CA ARG A 133 -10.32 -5.85 5.03
C ARG A 133 -11.80 -5.46 4.96
N PRO A 134 -12.74 -6.40 5.02
CA PRO A 134 -14.17 -6.09 4.86
C PRO A 134 -14.82 -5.48 6.11
N ASP A 135 -14.21 -5.66 7.29
CA ASP A 135 -14.78 -5.23 8.57
C ASP A 135 -14.50 -3.76 8.91
N LYS A 136 -13.87 -3.01 8.02
CA LYS A 136 -13.44 -1.62 8.19
C LYS A 136 -13.63 -0.84 6.91
#